data_AF-H0QKC8-F1
#
_entry.id   AF-H0QKC8-F1
#
_cell.length_a   1.000
_cell.length_b   1.000
_cell.length_c   1.000
_cell.angle_alpha   90.00
_cell.angle_beta   90.00
_cell.angle_gamma   90.00
#
_symmetry.space_group_name_H-M   'P 1'
#
loop_
_entity.id
_entity.type
_entity.pdbx_description
1 polymer ?
#
loop_
_entity_poly.entity_id
_entity_poly.type
_entity_poly.pdbx_seq_one_letter_code
_entity_poly.pdbx_strand_id
1 'polypeptide(L)'
;MVAVGELLREDPGSATMPAVAERAGLSLATAYRYFPTLDELHRKFMLSVIDELYESTKGLKSNGMALFNDTMAQWLKVVAEYGPAMVLVRSREGFLTRLQAGEPHARALERVWAPPVRQLLDEAGVDPDQLPYALSLFNALFNSREIMDFRAVASMPDEQLVQRCSRLYWSALQGLRSTED
;
A
#
# COMPACT_ATOMS: atom_id res chain seq x y z
N MET A 1 16.92 -0.05 9.09
CA MET A 1 15.49 -0.20 8.79
C MET A 1 14.68 -0.46 10.05
N VAL A 2 15.08 -1.38 10.93
CA VAL A 2 14.39 -1.63 12.21
C VAL A 2 14.17 -0.36 13.04
N ALA A 3 15.25 0.39 13.34
CA ALA A 3 15.17 1.62 14.14
C ALA A 3 14.20 2.68 13.61
N VAL A 4 14.14 2.89 12.29
CA VAL A 4 13.19 3.84 11.70
C VAL A 4 11.76 3.29 11.76
N GLY A 5 11.56 1.99 11.57
CA GLY A 5 10.24 1.36 11.69
C GLY A 5 9.66 1.45 13.10
N GLU A 6 10.49 1.28 14.14
CA GLU A 6 10.09 1.48 15.53
C GLU A 6 9.63 2.93 15.78
N LEU A 7 10.45 3.91 15.41
CA LEU A 7 10.11 5.32 15.59
C LEU A 7 8.85 5.72 14.83
N LEU A 8 8.69 5.24 13.60
CA LEU A 8 7.50 5.50 12.79
C LEU A 8 6.24 4.82 13.32
N ARG A 9 6.36 3.74 14.09
CA ARG A 9 5.23 3.08 14.77
C ARG A 9 4.87 3.78 16.08
N GLU A 10 5.87 4.24 16.82
CA GLU A 10 5.71 4.94 18.10
C GLU A 10 5.09 6.34 17.90
N ASP A 11 5.74 7.17 17.09
CA ASP A 11 5.29 8.52 16.77
C ASP A 11 5.94 8.99 15.45
N PRO A 12 5.26 8.80 14.31
CA PRO A 12 5.80 9.19 13.01
C PRO A 12 6.11 10.70 12.89
N GLY A 13 5.46 11.55 13.69
CA GLY A 13 5.66 13.00 13.65
C GLY A 13 6.96 13.47 14.32
N SER A 14 7.50 12.68 15.25
CA SER A 14 8.76 12.98 15.95
C SER A 14 9.98 12.25 15.39
N ALA A 15 9.81 11.44 14.35
CA ALA A 15 10.91 10.79 13.66
C ALA A 15 11.89 11.84 13.09
N THR A 16 13.16 11.77 13.50
CA THR A 16 14.24 12.64 13.02
C THR A 16 15.51 11.82 12.74
N MET A 17 16.39 12.33 11.88
CA MET A 17 17.67 11.65 11.61
C MET A 17 18.53 11.42 12.87
N PRO A 18 18.65 12.38 13.82
CA PRO A 18 19.29 12.13 15.10
C PRO A 18 18.66 11.00 15.91
N ALA A 19 17.34 10.98 16.06
CA ALA A 19 16.64 9.92 16.80
C ALA A 19 16.85 8.55 16.16
N VAL A 20 16.81 8.48 14.82
CA VAL A 20 17.09 7.23 14.10
C VAL A 20 18.54 6.78 14.29
N ALA A 21 19.51 7.69 14.20
CA ALA A 21 20.92 7.37 14.40
C ALA A 21 21.18 6.83 15.81
N GLU A 22 20.63 7.49 16.82
CA GLU A 22 20.69 7.08 18.22
C GLU A 22 20.10 5.68 18.42
N ARG A 23 18.86 5.45 17.96
CA ARG A 23 18.19 4.15 18.06
C ARG A 23 18.93 3.04 17.30
N ALA A 24 19.58 3.38 16.19
CA ALA A 24 20.38 2.43 15.40
C ALA A 24 21.80 2.19 15.96
N GLY A 25 22.21 2.90 17.02
CA GLY A 25 23.58 2.83 17.52
C GLY A 25 24.63 3.36 16.52
N LEU A 26 24.24 4.30 15.66
CA LEU A 26 25.09 4.89 14.63
C LEU A 26 25.44 6.34 14.98
N SER A 27 26.60 6.82 14.51
CA SER A 27 26.84 8.26 14.50
C SER A 27 25.94 8.96 13.48
N LEU A 28 25.55 10.19 13.76
CA LEU A 28 24.72 11.00 12.85
C LEU A 28 25.36 11.13 11.45
N ALA A 29 26.68 11.32 11.38
CA ALA A 29 27.42 11.37 10.12
C ALA A 29 27.33 10.05 9.33
N THR A 30 27.37 8.90 10.02
CA THR A 30 27.20 7.60 9.37
C THR A 30 25.79 7.44 8.83
N ALA A 31 24.77 7.88 9.58
CA ALA A 31 23.38 7.83 9.13
C ALA A 31 23.16 8.66 7.86
N TYR A 32 23.67 9.91 7.82
CA TYR A 32 23.59 10.77 6.63
C TYR A 32 24.37 10.24 5.43
N ARG A 33 25.45 9.46 5.65
CA ARG A 33 26.18 8.80 4.55
C ARG A 33 25.34 7.73 3.85
N TYR A 34 24.47 7.03 4.59
CA TYR A 34 23.55 6.05 4.00
C TYR A 34 22.28 6.69 3.46
N PHE A 35 21.79 7.72 4.14
CA PHE A 35 20.53 8.39 3.85
C PHE A 35 20.70 9.91 3.97
N PRO A 36 20.96 10.60 2.84
CA PRO A 36 21.15 12.05 2.82
C PRO A 36 20.00 12.85 3.47
N THR A 37 18.78 12.30 3.44
CA THR A 37 17.59 12.94 4.03
C THR A 37 16.72 11.93 4.78
N LEU A 38 15.95 12.44 5.75
CA LEU A 38 14.93 11.66 6.44
C LEU A 38 13.87 11.13 5.45
N ASP A 39 13.47 11.96 4.48
CA ASP A 39 12.47 11.59 3.47
C ASP A 39 12.93 10.41 2.60
N GLU A 40 14.21 10.35 2.24
CA GLU A 40 14.77 9.23 1.49
C GLU A 40 14.79 7.95 2.33
N LEU A 41 15.15 8.07 3.62
CA LEU A 41 15.08 6.96 4.55
C LEU A 41 13.64 6.45 4.73
N HIS A 42 12.68 7.35 4.94
CA HIS A 42 11.27 7.00 5.09
C HIS A 42 10.72 6.34 3.82
N ARG A 43 11.03 6.87 2.63
CA ARG A 43 10.66 6.24 1.36
C ARG A 43 11.23 4.84 1.25
N LYS A 44 12.54 4.66 1.48
CA LYS A 44 13.15 3.32 1.42
C LYS A 44 12.54 2.35 2.43
N PHE A 45 12.21 2.82 3.62
CA PHE A 45 11.55 2.00 4.63
C PHE A 45 10.12 1.62 4.22
N MET A 46 9.35 2.56 3.70
CA MET A 46 8.00 2.28 3.21
C MET A 46 8.02 1.33 1.99
N LEU A 47 9.09 1.38 1.18
CA LEU A 47 9.28 0.41 0.10
C LEU A 47 9.52 -0.99 0.66
N SER A 48 10.36 -1.15 1.68
CA SER A 48 10.58 -2.47 2.31
C SER A 48 9.31 -3.02 2.96
N VAL A 49 8.45 -2.16 3.53
CA VAL A 49 7.14 -2.59 4.06
C VAL A 49 6.23 -3.14 2.96
N ILE A 50 6.21 -2.53 1.77
CA ILE A 50 5.41 -3.03 0.64
C ILE A 50 6.04 -4.32 0.07
N ASP A 51 7.36 -4.43 0.07
CA ASP A 51 8.04 -5.66 -0.33
C ASP A 51 7.73 -6.82 0.62
N GLU A 52 7.71 -6.58 1.94
CA GLU A 52 7.27 -7.58 2.92
C GLU A 52 5.80 -7.99 2.72
N LEU A 53 4.92 -7.02 2.38
CA LEU A 53 3.55 -7.32 2.00
C LEU A 53 3.50 -8.24 0.77
N TYR A 54 4.27 -7.95 -0.28
CA TYR A 54 4.37 -8.81 -1.45
C TYR A 54 4.85 -10.22 -1.09
N GLU A 55 5.87 -10.34 -0.25
CA GLU A 55 6.38 -11.64 0.21
C GLU A 55 5.31 -12.43 0.97
N SER A 56 4.46 -11.74 1.75
CA SER A 56 3.34 -12.36 2.47
C SER A 56 2.19 -12.80 1.56
N THR A 57 1.95 -12.09 0.45
CA THR A 57 0.82 -12.35 -0.44
C THR A 57 1.15 -13.29 -1.60
N LYS A 58 2.40 -13.33 -2.08
CA LYS A 58 2.81 -14.16 -3.23
C LYS A 58 2.59 -15.66 -3.02
N GLY A 59 2.53 -16.12 -1.77
CA GLY A 59 2.36 -17.53 -1.40
C GLY A 59 0.89 -17.95 -1.24
N LEU A 60 -0.05 -17.01 -1.26
CA LEU A 60 -1.47 -17.28 -1.05
C LEU A 60 -2.00 -18.27 -2.12
N LYS A 61 -2.87 -19.18 -1.68
CA LYS A 61 -3.43 -20.26 -2.51
C LYS A 61 -4.89 -20.01 -2.92
N SER A 62 -5.49 -18.94 -2.42
CA SER A 62 -6.81 -18.47 -2.81
C SER A 62 -6.80 -17.92 -4.24
N ASN A 63 -7.99 -17.75 -4.81
CA ASN A 63 -8.22 -17.21 -6.14
C ASN A 63 -9.44 -16.26 -6.15
N GLY A 64 -9.61 -15.54 -7.25
CA GLY A 64 -10.71 -14.61 -7.47
C GLY A 64 -10.85 -13.59 -6.35
N MET A 65 -12.10 -13.40 -5.92
CA MET A 65 -12.45 -12.58 -4.76
C MET A 65 -11.77 -13.02 -3.46
N ALA A 66 -11.53 -14.32 -3.26
CA ALA A 66 -10.85 -14.80 -2.05
C ALA A 66 -9.39 -14.34 -2.00
N LEU A 67 -8.68 -14.34 -3.13
CA LEU A 67 -7.31 -13.81 -3.20
C LEU A 67 -7.27 -12.31 -2.93
N PHE A 68 -8.25 -11.57 -3.47
CA PHE A 68 -8.37 -10.14 -3.18
C PHE A 68 -8.63 -9.89 -1.70
N ASN A 69 -9.54 -10.65 -1.08
CA ASN A 69 -9.85 -10.56 0.36
C ASN A 69 -8.62 -10.85 1.23
N ASP A 70 -7.88 -11.92 0.93
CA ASP A 70 -6.68 -12.29 1.69
C ASP A 70 -5.59 -11.22 1.56
N THR A 71 -5.41 -10.67 0.35
CA THR A 71 -4.45 -9.58 0.11
C THR A 71 -4.88 -8.30 0.84
N MET A 72 -6.17 -7.96 0.82
CA MET A 72 -6.75 -6.84 1.57
C MET A 72 -6.58 -7.01 3.09
N ALA A 73 -6.74 -8.22 3.61
CA ALA A 73 -6.51 -8.49 5.03
C ALA A 73 -5.05 -8.23 5.44
N GLN A 74 -4.07 -8.61 4.62
CA GLN A 74 -2.66 -8.26 4.89
C GLN A 74 -2.42 -6.75 4.76
N TRP A 75 -3.03 -6.09 3.77
CA TRP A 75 -2.94 -4.64 3.62
C TRP A 75 -3.49 -3.87 4.82
N LEU A 76 -4.64 -4.28 5.34
CA LEU A 76 -5.21 -3.70 6.55
C LEU A 76 -4.26 -3.82 7.75
N LYS A 77 -3.56 -4.95 7.91
CA LYS A 77 -2.54 -5.09 8.98
C LYS A 77 -1.39 -4.11 8.78
N VAL A 78 -0.87 -4.01 7.56
CA VAL A 78 0.20 -3.05 7.21
C VAL A 78 -0.23 -1.61 7.51
N VAL A 79 -1.45 -1.23 7.13
CA VAL A 79 -1.96 0.12 7.42
C VAL A 79 -2.23 0.32 8.91
N ALA A 80 -2.60 -0.72 9.65
CA ALA A 80 -2.75 -0.63 11.12
C ALA A 80 -1.43 -0.22 11.78
N GLU A 81 -0.33 -0.80 11.29
CA GLU A 81 0.99 -0.63 11.88
C GLU A 81 1.71 0.63 11.37
N TYR A 82 1.61 0.91 10.07
CA TYR A 82 2.42 1.93 9.40
C TYR A 82 1.61 3.03 8.70
N GLY A 83 0.27 2.99 8.80
CA GLY A 83 -0.63 3.93 8.12
C GLY A 83 -0.27 5.41 8.33
N PRO A 84 -0.04 5.87 9.57
CA PRO A 84 0.34 7.26 9.83
C PRO A 84 1.65 7.65 9.14
N ALA A 85 2.66 6.78 9.16
CA ALA A 85 3.93 7.00 8.48
C ALA A 85 3.81 6.99 6.95
N MET A 86 2.97 6.11 6.40
CA MET A 86 2.69 6.04 4.96
C MET A 86 2.11 7.34 4.41
N VAL A 87 1.33 8.07 5.21
CA VAL A 87 0.77 9.38 4.81
C VAL A 87 1.87 10.41 4.60
N LEU A 88 2.94 10.38 5.40
CA LEU A 88 4.02 11.36 5.36
C LEU A 88 4.87 11.27 4.08
N VAL A 89 5.03 10.07 3.52
CA VAL A 89 5.86 9.84 2.31
C VAL A 89 5.07 9.83 1.01
N ARG A 90 3.78 10.17 1.06
CA ARG A 90 2.94 10.10 -0.12
C ARG A 90 3.43 11.10 -1.17
N SER A 91 3.76 10.62 -2.36
CA SER A 91 4.13 11.50 -3.47
C SER A 91 2.95 12.36 -3.91
N ARG A 92 3.29 13.58 -4.34
CA ARG A 92 2.38 14.57 -4.92
C ARG A 92 2.00 14.25 -6.37
N GLU A 93 2.82 13.44 -7.04
CA GLU A 93 2.57 12.95 -8.40
C GLU A 93 1.59 11.78 -8.42
N GLY A 94 0.74 11.75 -9.45
CA GLY A 94 -0.30 10.74 -9.63
C GLY A 94 0.25 9.32 -9.79
N PHE A 95 -0.56 8.33 -9.38
CA PHE A 95 -0.16 6.92 -9.39
C PHE A 95 0.15 6.40 -10.80
N LEU A 96 -0.70 6.69 -11.79
CA LEU A 96 -0.50 6.23 -13.17
C LEU A 96 0.78 6.79 -13.80
N THR A 97 1.04 8.09 -13.61
CA THR A 97 2.27 8.75 -14.09
C THR A 97 3.51 8.07 -13.50
N ARG A 98 3.50 7.84 -12.17
CA ARG A 98 4.59 7.14 -11.48
C ARG A 98 4.76 5.70 -11.95
N LEU A 99 3.65 4.99 -12.15
CA LEU A 99 3.66 3.61 -12.62
C LEU A 99 4.27 3.52 -14.02
N GLN A 100 3.87 4.41 -14.92
CA GLN A 100 4.43 4.52 -16.27
C GLN A 100 5.92 4.87 -16.24
N ALA A 101 6.34 5.77 -15.34
CA ALA A 101 7.74 6.13 -15.14
C ALA A 101 8.57 5.02 -14.46
N GLY A 102 7.95 3.92 -14.02
CA GLY A 102 8.62 2.83 -13.34
C GLY A 102 9.08 3.17 -11.92
N GLU A 103 8.41 4.11 -11.27
CA GLU A 103 8.75 4.55 -9.91
C GLU A 103 8.67 3.36 -8.92
N PRO A 104 9.70 3.15 -8.07
CA PRO A 104 9.82 1.94 -7.25
C PRO A 104 8.61 1.61 -6.38
N HIS A 105 8.00 2.58 -5.70
CA HIS A 105 6.82 2.31 -4.88
C HIS A 105 5.58 1.97 -5.71
N ALA A 106 5.34 2.66 -6.81
CA ALA A 106 4.23 2.34 -7.71
C ALA A 106 4.37 0.91 -8.27
N ARG A 107 5.58 0.50 -8.64
CA ARG A 107 5.88 -0.88 -9.07
C ARG A 107 5.73 -1.88 -7.93
N ALA A 108 6.13 -1.55 -6.71
CA ALA A 108 5.95 -2.43 -5.56
C ALA A 108 4.46 -2.67 -5.27
N LEU A 109 3.63 -1.62 -5.32
CA LEU A 109 2.17 -1.75 -5.19
C LEU A 109 1.58 -2.56 -6.35
N GLU A 110 2.01 -2.33 -7.59
CA GLU A 110 1.60 -3.14 -8.74
C GLU A 110 1.91 -4.63 -8.53
N ARG A 111 3.10 -4.98 -8.00
CA ARG A 111 3.45 -6.40 -7.72
C ARG A 111 2.52 -7.06 -6.72
N VAL A 112 2.06 -6.32 -5.70
CA VAL A 112 1.11 -6.82 -4.70
C VAL A 112 -0.28 -7.00 -5.31
N TRP A 113 -0.77 -5.98 -6.02
CA TRP A 113 -2.18 -5.88 -6.37
C TRP A 113 -2.53 -6.40 -7.76
N ALA A 114 -1.58 -6.43 -8.70
CA ALA A 114 -1.86 -6.92 -10.05
C ALA A 114 -2.40 -8.36 -10.08
N PRO A 115 -1.87 -9.33 -9.30
CA PRO A 115 -2.40 -10.70 -9.32
C PRO A 115 -3.89 -10.82 -8.93
N PRO A 116 -4.36 -10.33 -7.75
CA PRO A 116 -5.79 -10.39 -7.43
C PRO A 116 -6.65 -9.54 -8.36
N VAL A 117 -6.18 -8.34 -8.74
CA VAL A 117 -6.97 -7.44 -9.59
C VAL A 117 -7.17 -8.02 -11.00
N ARG A 118 -6.16 -8.69 -11.58
CA ARG A 118 -6.31 -9.38 -12.88
C ARG A 118 -7.37 -10.47 -12.83
N GLN A 119 -7.45 -11.25 -11.75
CA GLN A 119 -8.47 -12.29 -11.60
C GLN A 119 -9.88 -11.66 -11.49
N LEU A 120 -10.00 -10.54 -10.78
CA LEU A 120 -11.29 -9.83 -10.71
C LEU A 120 -11.69 -9.20 -12.06
N LEU A 121 -10.74 -8.68 -12.84
CA LEU A 121 -11.03 -8.16 -14.18
C LEU A 121 -11.54 -9.27 -15.11
N ASP A 122 -10.89 -10.44 -15.06
CA ASP A 122 -11.31 -11.63 -15.82
C ASP A 122 -12.72 -12.09 -15.42
N GLU A 123 -13.00 -12.23 -14.12
CA GLU A 123 -14.33 -12.56 -13.60
C GLU A 123 -15.41 -11.52 -13.97
N ALA A 124 -15.01 -10.25 -14.10
CA ALA A 124 -15.89 -9.16 -14.49
C ALA A 124 -16.12 -9.07 -16.01
N GLY A 125 -15.36 -9.82 -16.83
CA GLY A 125 -15.33 -9.66 -18.28
C GLY A 125 -14.86 -8.26 -18.70
N VAL A 126 -13.92 -7.69 -17.95
CA VAL A 126 -13.29 -6.40 -18.27
C VAL A 126 -11.97 -6.65 -18.99
N ASP A 127 -11.70 -5.86 -20.02
CA ASP A 127 -10.46 -5.94 -20.80
C ASP A 127 -9.21 -5.87 -19.88
N PRO A 128 -8.25 -6.82 -19.97
CA PRO A 128 -6.99 -6.78 -19.23
C PRO A 128 -6.20 -5.48 -19.35
N ASP A 129 -6.35 -4.72 -20.45
CA ASP A 129 -5.72 -3.42 -20.65
C ASP A 129 -6.24 -2.34 -19.69
N GLN A 130 -7.36 -2.60 -19.00
CA GLN A 130 -7.88 -1.74 -17.93
C GLN A 130 -7.12 -1.91 -16.59
N LEU A 131 -6.16 -2.83 -16.49
CA LEU A 131 -5.40 -3.07 -15.27
C LEU A 131 -4.79 -1.80 -14.65
N PRO A 132 -4.14 -0.89 -15.39
CA PRO A 132 -3.61 0.35 -14.81
C PRO A 132 -4.71 1.20 -14.14
N TYR A 133 -5.87 1.33 -14.79
CA TYR A 133 -7.02 2.06 -14.24
C TYR A 133 -7.59 1.37 -12.99
N ALA A 134 -7.73 0.05 -13.03
CA ALA A 134 -8.17 -0.75 -11.89
C ALA A 134 -7.22 -0.60 -10.69
N LEU A 135 -5.90 -0.61 -10.90
CA LEU A 135 -4.90 -0.38 -9.86
C LEU A 135 -4.93 1.07 -9.34
N SER A 136 -5.13 2.05 -10.23
CA SER A 136 -5.29 3.45 -9.82
C SER A 136 -6.52 3.66 -8.96
N LEU A 137 -7.63 3.01 -9.30
CA LEU A 137 -8.87 3.03 -8.52
C LEU A 137 -8.70 2.39 -7.15
N PHE A 138 -8.02 1.24 -7.10
CA PHE A 138 -7.63 0.61 -5.83
C PHE A 138 -6.81 1.58 -4.97
N ASN A 139 -5.75 2.16 -5.55
CA ASN A 139 -4.87 3.08 -4.85
C ASN A 139 -5.58 4.37 -4.41
N ALA A 140 -6.62 4.80 -5.12
CA ALA A 140 -7.45 5.93 -4.72
C ALA A 140 -8.33 5.56 -3.51
N LEU A 141 -9.10 4.47 -3.62
CA LEU A 141 -10.12 4.06 -2.65
C LEU A 141 -9.54 3.52 -1.34
N PHE A 142 -8.41 2.82 -1.39
CA PHE A 142 -7.88 2.05 -0.26
C PHE A 142 -6.45 2.43 0.11
N ASN A 143 -6.11 3.71 -0.07
CA ASN A 143 -4.86 4.23 0.47
C ASN A 143 -4.87 4.26 2.00
N SER A 144 -3.70 4.42 2.61
CA SER A 144 -3.56 4.38 4.08
C SER A 144 -4.47 5.37 4.81
N ARG A 145 -4.69 6.58 4.26
CA ARG A 145 -5.56 7.60 4.87
C ARG A 145 -7.01 7.12 4.92
N GLU A 146 -7.55 6.67 3.80
CA GLU A 146 -8.95 6.22 3.74
C GLU A 146 -9.19 4.98 4.61
N ILE A 147 -8.24 4.04 4.62
CA ILE A 147 -8.34 2.85 5.48
C ILE A 147 -8.29 3.22 6.97
N MET A 148 -7.42 4.15 7.36
CA MET A 148 -7.39 4.65 8.74
C MET A 148 -8.69 5.37 9.10
N ASP A 149 -9.24 6.18 8.20
CA ASP A 149 -10.50 6.90 8.41
C ASP A 149 -11.68 5.91 8.56
N PHE A 150 -11.75 4.90 7.70
CA PHE A 150 -12.72 3.82 7.83
C PHE A 150 -12.65 3.15 9.19
N ARG A 151 -11.45 2.84 9.69
CA ARG A 151 -11.28 2.25 11.03
C ARG A 151 -11.62 3.19 12.17
N ALA A 152 -11.37 4.49 12.01
CA ALA A 152 -11.65 5.48 13.05
C ALA A 152 -13.16 5.71 13.22
N VAL A 153 -13.92 5.69 12.11
CA VAL A 153 -15.37 5.95 12.12
C VAL A 153 -16.16 4.66 12.29
N ALA A 154 -15.65 3.53 11.79
CA ALA A 154 -16.36 2.27 11.83
C ALA A 154 -15.98 1.42 13.04
N SER A 155 -16.93 1.19 13.95
CA SER A 155 -16.83 0.18 15.00
C SER A 155 -17.03 -1.24 14.44
N MET A 156 -16.28 -1.63 13.42
CA MET A 156 -16.38 -2.97 12.80
C MET A 156 -15.08 -3.77 12.88
N PRO A 157 -15.17 -5.10 13.01
CA PRO A 157 -14.00 -5.97 12.87
C PRO A 157 -13.35 -5.86 11.50
N ASP A 158 -12.04 -6.06 11.43
CA ASP A 158 -11.26 -6.02 10.18
C ASP A 158 -11.82 -6.95 9.09
N GLU A 159 -12.33 -8.13 9.46
CA GLU A 159 -12.97 -9.06 8.50
C GLU A 159 -14.17 -8.40 7.79
N GLN A 160 -15.01 -7.67 8.52
CA GLN A 160 -16.14 -6.97 7.92
C GLN A 160 -15.67 -5.80 7.05
N LEU A 161 -14.59 -5.12 7.44
CA LEU A 161 -13.99 -4.06 6.63
C LEU A 161 -13.46 -4.62 5.30
N VAL A 162 -12.74 -5.75 5.33
CA VAL A 162 -12.31 -6.47 4.11
C VAL A 162 -13.51 -6.72 3.20
N GLN A 163 -14.58 -7.35 3.72
CA GLN A 163 -15.75 -7.67 2.91
C GLN A 163 -16.46 -6.44 2.34
N ARG A 164 -16.43 -5.30 3.04
CA ARG A 164 -16.96 -4.03 2.51
C ARG A 164 -16.08 -3.44 1.43
N CYS A 165 -14.77 -3.32 1.67
CA CYS A 165 -13.82 -2.82 0.69
C CYS A 165 -13.84 -3.66 -0.59
N SER A 166 -13.85 -4.99 -0.47
CA SER A 166 -13.88 -5.89 -1.62
C SER A 166 -15.15 -5.77 -2.44
N ARG A 167 -16.33 -5.66 -1.80
CA ARG A 167 -17.60 -5.41 -2.52
C ARG A 167 -17.65 -4.05 -3.19
N LEU A 168 -17.14 -3.01 -2.52
CA LEU A 168 -17.04 -1.67 -3.11
C LEU A 168 -16.13 -1.68 -4.35
N TYR A 169 -14.97 -2.32 -4.23
CA TYR A 169 -14.03 -2.43 -5.32
C TYR A 169 -14.61 -3.24 -6.49
N TRP A 170 -15.25 -4.37 -6.20
CA TRP A 170 -15.94 -5.18 -7.19
C TRP A 170 -16.96 -4.37 -7.98
N SER A 171 -17.85 -3.66 -7.30
CA SER A 171 -18.83 -2.79 -7.96
C SER A 171 -18.18 -1.73 -8.83
N ALA A 172 -17.04 -1.17 -8.38
CA ALA A 172 -16.32 -0.18 -9.13
C ALA A 172 -15.63 -0.77 -10.38
N LEU A 173 -15.11 -2.00 -10.31
CA LEU A 173 -14.58 -2.73 -11.47
C LEU A 173 -15.65 -3.06 -12.49
N GLN A 174 -16.87 -3.41 -12.05
CA GLN A 174 -17.99 -3.64 -12.97
C GLN A 174 -18.34 -2.39 -13.79
N GLY A 175 -18.07 -1.19 -13.26
CA GLY A 175 -18.21 0.08 -13.99
C GLY A 175 -17.16 0.32 -15.08
N LEU A 176 -16.10 -0.50 -15.14
CA LEU A 176 -15.07 -0.45 -16.19
C LEU A 176 -15.41 -1.35 -17.39
N ARG A 177 -16.50 -2.11 -17.32
CA ARG A 177 -16.95 -2.91 -18.47
C ARG A 177 -17.20 -1.96 -19.63
N SER A 178 -16.73 -2.35 -20.82
CA SER A 178 -17.03 -1.62 -22.04
C SER A 178 -18.54 -1.42 -22.11
N THR A 179 -18.97 -0.16 -22.12
CA THR A 179 -20.28 0.18 -22.66
C THR A 179 -20.17 -0.08 -24.14
N GLU A 180 -20.48 -1.30 -24.58
CA GLU A 180 -20.90 -1.46 -25.97
C GLU A 180 -22.17 -0.61 -26.14
N ASP A 181 -22.07 0.39 -27.01
CA ASP A 181 -23.19 1.17 -27.56
C ASP A 181 -24.21 0.26 -28.29
#